data_AF-A0AAJ2X1P3-F1
#
_entry.id   AF-A0AAJ2X1P3-F1
#
_cell.length_a   1.000
_cell.length_b   1.000
_cell.length_c   1.000
_cell.angle_alpha   90.00
_cell.angle_beta   90.00
_cell.angle_gamma   90.00
#
_symmetry.space_group_name_H-M   'P 1'
#
loop_
_entity.id
_entity.type
_entity.pdbx_description
1 polymer ?
#
loop_
_entity_poly.entity_id
_entity_poly.type
_entity_poly.pdbx_seq_one_letter_code
_entity_poly.pdbx_strand_id
1 'polypeptide(L)'
;MRMRTARCLLVLVGVVLPYAARLPYGLDWLRQYTDTGLGGWLLLGGFNAIAWGALLAISFAFRCSTALLVPCLLGFGTLAWAHATLDLRADAQSALALIFIPIYALLPIAIGGGLGYLLDRRLRRTSVG
;
A
#
# COMPACT_ATOMS: atom_id res chain seq x y z
N MET A 1 2.33 -16.85 -11.82
CA MET A 1 1.97 -15.47 -12.26
C MET A 1 3.21 -14.78 -12.84
N ARG A 2 3.08 -14.00 -13.93
CA ARG A 2 4.20 -13.22 -14.49
C ARG A 2 4.45 -11.97 -13.63
N MET A 3 5.71 -11.54 -13.49
CA MET A 3 6.08 -10.35 -12.70
C MET A 3 5.40 -9.06 -13.16
N ARG A 4 5.18 -8.89 -14.48
CA ARG A 4 4.44 -7.74 -15.02
C ARG A 4 3.01 -7.68 -14.47
N THR A 5 2.30 -8.81 -14.51
CA THR A 5 0.95 -8.94 -13.94
C THR A 5 0.95 -8.65 -12.44
N ALA A 6 1.94 -9.16 -11.70
CA ALA A 6 2.08 -8.90 -10.26
C ALA A 6 2.23 -7.41 -9.96
N ARG A 7 3.04 -6.68 -10.74
CA ARG A 7 3.24 -5.24 -10.61
C ARG A 7 1.98 -4.43 -10.96
N CYS A 8 1.27 -4.81 -12.02
CA CYS A 8 0.00 -4.18 -12.35
C CYS A 8 -1.01 -4.35 -11.22
N LEU A 9 -1.16 -5.56 -10.68
CA LEU A 9 -2.05 -5.83 -9.56
C LEU A 9 -1.65 -5.05 -8.30
N LEU A 10 -0.35 -4.97 -8.00
CA LEU A 10 0.18 -4.18 -6.89
C LEU A 10 -0.22 -2.71 -7.02
N VAL A 11 -0.05 -2.10 -8.19
CA VAL A 11 -0.43 -0.69 -8.42
C VAL A 11 -1.94 -0.52 -8.30
N LEU A 12 -2.73 -1.42 -8.90
CA LEU A 12 -4.20 -1.37 -8.81
C LEU A 12 -4.68 -1.45 -7.36
N VAL A 13 -4.14 -2.40 -6.58
CA VAL A 13 -4.42 -2.51 -5.16
C VAL A 13 -4.01 -1.23 -4.45
N GLY A 14 -2.78 -0.75 -4.67
CA GLY A 14 -2.27 0.47 -4.05
C GLY A 14 -3.15 1.70 -4.27
N VAL A 15 -3.70 1.86 -5.48
CA VAL A 15 -4.60 2.98 -5.82
C VAL A 15 -5.98 2.82 -5.18
N VAL A 16 -6.53 1.61 -5.16
CA VAL A 16 -7.90 1.36 -4.69
C VAL A 16 -7.98 1.20 -3.16
N LEU A 17 -6.89 0.76 -2.52
CA LEU A 17 -6.85 0.36 -1.12
C LEU A 17 -7.37 1.43 -0.14
N PRO A 18 -7.02 2.72 -0.23
CA PRO A 18 -7.50 3.71 0.73
C PRO A 18 -9.02 3.82 0.76
N TYR A 19 -9.67 3.66 -0.39
CA TYR A 19 -11.12 3.68 -0.53
C TYR A 19 -11.74 2.37 -0.06
N ALA A 20 -11.15 1.23 -0.46
CA ALA A 20 -11.65 -0.09 -0.06
C ALA A 20 -11.58 -0.30 1.45
N ALA A 21 -10.53 0.20 2.11
CA ALA A 21 -10.34 0.12 3.56
C ALA A 21 -11.45 0.83 4.36
N ARG A 22 -12.18 1.76 3.73
CA ARG A 22 -13.29 2.49 4.37
C ARG A 22 -14.60 1.73 4.35
N LEU A 23 -14.79 0.81 3.40
CA LEU A 23 -16.06 0.11 3.17
C LEU A 23 -16.60 -0.62 4.42
N PRO A 24 -15.76 -1.27 5.26
CA PRO A 24 -16.25 -1.95 6.47
C PRO A 24 -16.96 -1.03 7.48
N TYR A 25 -16.68 0.28 7.44
CA TYR A 25 -17.25 1.28 8.35
C TYR A 25 -18.44 2.04 7.75
N GLY A 26 -18.84 1.70 6.52
CA GLY A 26 -20.00 2.26 5.84
C GLY A 26 -19.67 3.37 4.82
N LEU A 27 -20.68 3.74 4.02
CA LEU A 27 -20.50 4.68 2.90
C LEU A 27 -20.13 6.10 3.34
N ASP A 28 -20.51 6.51 4.56
CA ASP A 28 -20.14 7.83 5.06
C ASP A 28 -18.64 7.95 5.30
N TRP A 29 -17.96 6.87 5.67
CA TRP A 29 -16.50 6.81 5.80
C TRP A 29 -15.82 6.92 4.44
N LEU A 30 -16.39 6.29 3.41
CA LEU A 30 -15.90 6.42 2.03
C LEU A 30 -16.09 7.85 1.51
N ARG A 31 -17.24 8.47 1.80
CA ARG A 31 -17.54 9.86 1.43
C ARG A 31 -16.53 10.85 1.99
N GLN A 32 -15.91 10.58 3.14
CA GLN A 32 -14.83 11.43 3.65
C GLN A 32 -13.66 11.56 2.66
N TYR A 33 -13.45 10.57 1.79
CA TYR A 33 -12.39 10.58 0.77
C TYR A 33 -12.91 11.01 -0.61
N THR A 34 -14.14 10.65 -0.95
CA THR A 34 -14.68 10.87 -2.31
C THR A 34 -15.45 12.18 -2.46
N ASP A 35 -16.08 12.68 -1.40
CA ASP A 35 -16.83 13.94 -1.38
C ASP A 35 -15.90 15.13 -1.11
N THR A 36 -14.81 15.17 -1.88
CA THR A 36 -13.80 16.22 -1.84
C THR A 36 -13.60 16.80 -3.24
N GLY A 37 -13.17 18.06 -3.32
CA GLY A 37 -12.80 18.67 -4.59
C GLY A 37 -11.53 18.04 -5.18
N LEU A 38 -11.16 18.46 -6.40
CA LEU A 38 -9.97 17.96 -7.12
C LEU A 38 -8.69 17.95 -6.25
N GLY A 39 -8.50 18.98 -5.42
CA GLY A 39 -7.37 19.05 -4.50
C GLY A 39 -7.30 17.91 -3.49
N GLY A 40 -8.44 17.47 -2.94
CA GLY A 40 -8.49 16.35 -2.01
C GLY A 40 -8.13 15.02 -2.68
N TRP A 41 -8.65 14.79 -3.88
CA TRP A 41 -8.30 13.64 -4.73
C TRP A 41 -6.81 13.60 -5.07
N LEU A 42 -6.23 14.75 -5.47
CA LEU A 42 -4.81 14.84 -5.79
C LEU A 42 -3.92 14.66 -4.56
N LEU A 43 -4.32 15.20 -3.40
CA LEU A 43 -3.60 15.04 -2.15
C LEU A 43 -3.57 13.56 -1.74
N LEU A 44 -4.73 12.92 -1.65
CA LEU A 44 -4.85 11.51 -1.26
C LEU A 44 -4.11 10.61 -2.26
N GLY A 45 -4.39 10.76 -3.56
CA GLY A 45 -3.78 9.94 -4.60
C GLY A 45 -2.27 10.16 -4.70
N GLY A 46 -1.81 11.41 -4.66
CA GLY A 46 -0.40 11.79 -4.78
C GLY A 46 0.44 11.30 -3.61
N PHE A 47 0.00 11.53 -2.37
CA PHE A 47 0.73 11.03 -1.20
C PHE A 47 0.64 9.51 -1.06
N ASN A 48 -0.52 8.90 -1.33
CA ASN A 48 -0.65 7.45 -1.32
C ASN A 48 0.25 6.77 -2.38
N ALA A 49 0.58 7.48 -3.47
CA ALA A 49 1.55 7.02 -4.47
C ALA A 49 2.97 6.82 -3.94
N ILE A 50 3.34 7.46 -2.83
CA ILE A 50 4.62 7.21 -2.17
C ILE A 50 4.68 5.73 -1.72
N ALA A 51 3.61 5.21 -1.12
CA ALA A 51 3.63 3.88 -0.55
C ALA A 51 3.53 2.78 -1.62
N TRP A 52 2.57 2.86 -2.54
CA TRP A 52 2.51 1.85 -3.62
C TRP A 52 3.65 2.02 -4.64
N GLY A 53 4.16 3.24 -4.82
CA GLY A 53 5.35 3.53 -5.63
C GLY A 53 6.61 2.91 -5.03
N ALA A 54 6.79 2.98 -3.71
CA ALA A 54 7.88 2.29 -3.03
C ALA A 54 7.78 0.77 -3.19
N LEU A 55 6.58 0.20 -3.02
CA LEU A 55 6.33 -1.23 -3.27
C LEU A 55 6.65 -1.63 -4.72
N LEU A 56 6.25 -0.81 -5.69
CA LEU A 56 6.58 -1.00 -7.09
C LEU A 56 8.09 -0.95 -7.31
N ALA A 57 8.79 0.02 -6.73
CA ALA A 57 10.23 0.18 -6.85
C ALA A 57 10.99 -1.04 -6.31
N ILE A 58 10.69 -1.49 -5.08
CA ILE A 58 11.35 -2.67 -4.53
C ILE A 58 11.03 -3.94 -5.32
N SER A 59 9.87 -4.00 -5.99
CA SER A 59 9.49 -5.17 -6.79
C SER A 59 10.44 -5.49 -7.95
N PHE A 60 11.29 -4.55 -8.34
CA PHE A 60 12.33 -4.76 -9.35
C PHE A 60 13.51 -5.58 -8.83
N ALA A 61 13.71 -5.67 -7.51
CA ALA A 61 14.75 -6.52 -6.91
C ALA A 61 14.37 -8.02 -6.87
N PHE A 62 13.09 -8.35 -7.09
CA PHE A 62 12.54 -9.70 -6.99
C PHE A 62 12.51 -10.37 -8.36
N ARG A 63 12.69 -11.70 -8.42
CA ARG A 63 12.36 -12.48 -9.63
C ARG A 63 11.23 -13.48 -9.42
N CYS A 64 10.92 -13.84 -8.17
CA CYS A 64 9.73 -14.63 -7.84
C CYS A 64 8.57 -13.73 -7.41
N SER A 65 7.42 -13.87 -8.07
CA SER A 65 6.23 -13.07 -7.77
C SER A 65 5.58 -13.41 -6.42
N THR A 66 5.73 -14.63 -5.92
CA THR A 66 5.17 -15.01 -4.61
C THR A 66 5.92 -14.35 -3.45
N ALA A 67 7.22 -14.12 -3.60
CA ALA A 67 8.02 -13.42 -2.59
C ALA A 67 7.62 -11.95 -2.43
N LEU A 68 6.97 -11.34 -3.43
CA LEU A 68 6.39 -9.99 -3.33
C LEU A 68 5.19 -9.92 -2.38
N LEU A 69 4.56 -11.04 -2.04
CA LEU A 69 3.46 -11.03 -1.08
C LEU A 69 3.91 -10.52 0.29
N VAL A 70 5.15 -10.79 0.68
CA VAL A 70 5.68 -10.35 1.99
C VAL A 70 5.69 -8.82 2.12
N PRO A 71 6.36 -8.05 1.23
CA PRO A 71 6.28 -6.59 1.29
C PRO A 71 4.87 -6.07 1.07
N CYS A 72 4.07 -6.68 0.18
CA CYS A 72 2.70 -6.23 -0.06
C CYS A 72 1.82 -6.40 1.18
N LEU A 73 1.91 -7.52 1.90
CA LEU A 73 1.10 -7.77 3.10
C LEU A 73 1.45 -6.81 4.22
N LEU A 74 2.75 -6.55 4.45
CA LEU A 74 3.15 -5.59 5.48
C LEU A 74 2.81 -4.15 5.07
N GLY A 75 3.13 -3.74 3.85
CA GLY A 75 2.86 -2.40 3.35
C GLY A 75 1.37 -2.09 3.24
N PHE A 76 0.64 -2.89 2.46
CA PHE A 76 -0.80 -2.70 2.28
C PHE A 76 -1.59 -3.03 3.54
N GLY A 77 -1.15 -3.97 4.38
CA GLY A 77 -1.79 -4.23 5.68
C GLY A 77 -1.74 -3.00 6.58
N THR A 78 -0.57 -2.38 6.74
CA THR A 78 -0.44 -1.15 7.54
C THR A 78 -1.22 0.02 6.93
N LEU A 79 -1.16 0.21 5.61
CA LEU A 79 -1.96 1.23 4.91
C LEU A 79 -3.45 1.03 5.13
N ALA A 80 -3.95 -0.20 4.92
CA ALA A 80 -5.36 -0.53 5.05
C ALA A 80 -5.84 -0.28 6.48
N TRP A 81 -5.08 -0.74 7.49
CA TRP A 81 -5.38 -0.47 8.89
C TRP A 81 -5.43 1.03 9.19
N ALA A 82 -4.41 1.79 8.78
CA ALA A 82 -4.35 3.23 9.06
C ALA A 82 -5.47 4.02 8.37
N HIS A 83 -5.78 3.70 7.10
CA HIS A 83 -6.90 4.32 6.40
C HIS A 83 -8.25 3.91 6.99
N ALA A 84 -8.40 2.67 7.45
CA ALA A 84 -9.62 2.18 8.11
C ALA A 84 -9.89 2.90 9.44
N THR A 85 -8.86 3.18 10.24
CA THR A 85 -9.01 3.74 11.59
C THR A 85 -8.98 5.27 11.65
N LEU A 86 -8.62 5.95 10.55
CA LEU A 86 -8.54 7.41 10.53
C LEU A 86 -9.94 8.03 10.40
N ASP A 87 -10.46 8.67 11.43
CA ASP A 87 -11.68 9.47 11.29
C ASP A 87 -11.34 10.93 10.95
N LEU A 88 -11.70 11.37 9.74
CA LEU A 88 -11.45 12.76 9.31
C LEU A 88 -12.38 13.78 9.97
N ARG A 89 -13.47 13.33 10.61
CA ARG A 89 -14.42 14.23 11.28
C ARG A 89 -14.02 14.55 12.72
N ALA A 90 -13.12 13.76 13.29
CA ALA A 90 -12.74 13.90 14.70
C ALA A 90 -12.01 15.23 14.97
N ASP A 91 -11.20 15.70 14.03
CA ASP A 91 -10.45 16.96 14.17
C ASP A 91 -9.95 17.50 12.81
N ALA A 92 -9.73 18.81 12.69
CA ALA A 92 -9.22 19.42 11.45
C ALA A 92 -7.78 18.98 11.12
N GLN A 93 -6.97 18.64 12.13
CA GLN A 93 -5.60 18.18 11.95
C GLN A 93 -5.53 16.73 11.45
N SER A 94 -6.61 15.96 11.54
CA SER A 94 -6.69 14.58 11.06
C SER A 94 -6.39 14.45 9.55
N ALA A 95 -6.64 15.51 8.76
CA ALA A 95 -6.30 15.56 7.35
C ALA A 95 -4.78 15.45 7.09
N LEU A 96 -3.93 15.88 8.04
CA LEU A 96 -2.49 15.70 7.94
C LEU A 96 -2.10 14.22 7.95
N ALA A 97 -2.91 13.34 8.55
CA ALA A 97 -2.65 11.91 8.53
C ALA A 97 -2.64 11.35 7.09
N LEU A 98 -3.37 11.95 6.13
CA LEU A 98 -3.33 11.53 4.73
C LEU A 98 -1.95 11.69 4.10
N ILE A 99 -1.13 12.61 4.63
CA ILE A 99 0.26 12.84 4.21
C ILE A 99 1.19 11.85 4.92
N PHE A 100 1.04 11.68 6.24
CA PHE A 100 1.97 10.90 7.05
C PHE A 100 1.76 9.39 6.96
N ILE A 101 0.52 8.91 6.78
CA ILE A 101 0.21 7.48 6.64
C ILE A 101 1.10 6.80 5.58
N PRO A 102 1.16 7.27 4.31
CA PRO A 102 1.99 6.62 3.31
C PRO A 102 3.49 6.74 3.57
N ILE A 103 3.94 7.78 4.27
CA ILE A 103 5.34 7.95 4.69
C ILE A 103 5.70 6.92 5.76
N TYR A 104 4.86 6.77 6.79
CA TYR A 104 5.08 5.78 7.84
C TYR A 104 4.95 4.34 7.34
N ALA A 105 4.14 4.10 6.31
CA ALA A 105 4.08 2.81 5.62
C ALA A 105 5.40 2.40 4.95
N LEU A 106 6.33 3.33 4.70
CA LEU A 106 7.64 2.99 4.12
C LEU A 106 8.46 2.06 5.03
N LEU A 107 8.32 2.18 6.35
CA LEU A 107 9.02 1.31 7.29
C LEU A 107 8.58 -0.17 7.18
N PRO A 108 7.28 -0.52 7.32
CA PRO A 108 6.84 -1.91 7.11
C PRO A 108 7.06 -2.39 5.68
N ILE A 109 6.99 -1.51 4.67
CA ILE A 109 7.37 -1.84 3.29
C ILE A 109 8.84 -2.25 3.20
N ALA A 110 9.75 -1.48 3.82
CA ALA A 110 11.19 -1.77 3.80
C ALA A 110 11.49 -3.07 4.54
N ILE A 111 10.89 -3.29 5.71
CA ILE A 111 11.02 -4.54 6.48
C ILE A 111 10.52 -5.72 5.64
N GLY A 112 9.32 -5.60 5.07
CA GLY A 112 8.75 -6.63 4.20
C GLY A 112 9.55 -6.85 2.92
N GLY A 113 10.17 -5.80 2.38
CA GLY A 113 11.06 -5.87 1.24
C GLY A 113 12.30 -6.69 1.56
N GLY A 114 12.94 -6.44 2.70
CA GLY A 114 14.07 -7.21 3.19
C GLY A 114 13.72 -8.69 3.41
N LEU A 115 12.63 -8.97 4.13
CA LEU A 115 12.16 -10.34 4.40
C LEU A 115 11.76 -11.07 3.11
N GLY A 116 11.00 -10.40 2.24
CA GLY A 116 10.60 -10.93 0.94
C GLY A 116 11.80 -11.24 0.05
N TYR A 117 12.82 -10.39 0.06
CA TYR A 117 14.04 -10.61 -0.72
C TYR A 117 14.83 -11.83 -0.20
N LEU A 118 14.90 -12.02 1.13
CA LEU A 118 15.49 -13.24 1.70
C LEU A 118 14.71 -14.49 1.30
N LEU A 119 13.37 -14.42 1.30
CA LEU A 119 12.51 -15.51 0.82
C LEU A 119 12.73 -15.80 -0.67
N ASP A 120 12.80 -14.77 -1.51
CA ASP A 120 13.08 -14.89 -2.95
C ASP A 120 14.41 -15.64 -3.17
N ARG A 121 15.46 -15.29 -2.42
CA ARG A 121 16.75 -16.00 -2.47
C ARG A 121 16.63 -17.47 -2.08
N ARG A 122 15.86 -17.80 -1.04
CA ARG A 122 15.65 -19.19 -0.59
C ARG A 122 14.90 -20.01 -1.63
N LEU A 123 13.79 -19.51 -2.15
CA LEU A 123 12.96 -20.20 -3.14
C LEU A 123 13.75 -20.55 -4.42
N ARG A 124 14.67 -19.69 -4.83
CA ARG A 124 15.52 -19.95 -6.00
C ARG A 124 16.55 -21.04 -5.78
N ARG A 125 17.07 -21.17 -4.56
CA ARG A 125 18.04 -22.23 -4.23
C ARG A 125 17.36 -23.60 -4.30
N THR A 126 16.12 -23.69 -3.84
CA THR A 126 15.33 -24.93 -3.88
C THR A 126 14.92 -25.33 -5.30
N SER A 127 14.78 -24.38 -6.24
CA SER A 127 14.44 -24.70 -7.64
C SER A 127 15.62 -25.17 -8.51
N VAL A 128 16.85 -25.08 -8.00
CA VAL A 128 18.09 -25.46 -8.73
C VAL A 128 18.75 -26.70 -8.11
N GLY A 129 18.26 -27.17 -6.96
CA GLY A 129 18.76 -28.37 -6.27
C GLY A 129 17.94 -29.61 -6.58
#